data_AF-A0A3R6HLJ5-F1
#
_entry.id   AF-A0A3R6HLJ5-F1
#
_cell.length_a   1.000
_cell.length_b   1.000
_cell.length_c   1.000
_cell.angle_alpha   90.00
_cell.angle_beta   90.00
_cell.angle_gamma   90.00
#
_symmetry.space_group_name_H-M   'P 1'
#
loop_
_entity.id
_entity.type
_entity.pdbx_description
1 polymer ?
#
loop_
_entity_poly.entity_id
_entity_poly.type
_entity_poly.pdbx_seq_one_letter_code
_entity_poly.pdbx_strand_id
1 'polypeptide(L)'
;GEADMVVGDRLSNGAYAKQNGRTFHGFGNDLVRAMIKWIYGYGFEDVMTGYRAMSRPFVKTFPALSEGFQIETELSIHAVDRRWRIVNIPVEYCDRPNGSVSKLNTVRDGLKVITMIGTLFKDYRPLKFFSLVALVFCIGGLCAGMPVVSEYLATGLVPRLPTAILAVAFMFIAALSLATGFILDAVAKVERKQWELQVYRQAENE
;
A
#
# COMPACT_ATOMS: atom_id res chain seq x y z
N GLY A 1 21.18 -17.67 10.49
CA GLY A 1 21.47 -17.44 9.05
C GLY A 1 21.71 -15.97 8.81
N GLU A 2 22.25 -15.62 7.64
CA GLU A 2 22.57 -14.24 7.23
C GLU A 2 21.32 -13.43 6.80
N ALA A 3 20.22 -14.11 6.47
CA ALA A 3 18.94 -13.50 6.11
C ALA A 3 17.77 -14.23 6.78
N ASP A 4 16.68 -13.49 7.03
CA ASP A 4 15.41 -14.03 7.52
C ASP A 4 14.43 -14.27 6.36
N MET A 5 14.59 -13.53 5.26
CA MET A 5 13.93 -13.80 3.99
C MET A 5 14.90 -13.57 2.82
N VAL A 6 14.94 -14.53 1.89
CA VAL A 6 15.69 -14.44 0.63
C VAL A 6 14.71 -14.39 -0.52
N VAL A 7 14.86 -13.41 -1.41
CA VAL A 7 13.96 -13.16 -2.54
C VAL A 7 14.70 -13.39 -3.84
N GLY A 8 14.15 -14.26 -4.69
CA GLY A 8 14.68 -14.50 -6.03
C GLY A 8 14.26 -13.40 -7.00
N ASP A 9 15.22 -12.58 -7.41
CA ASP A 9 15.01 -11.46 -8.32
C ASP A 9 15.04 -11.87 -9.79
N ARG A 10 13.93 -11.63 -10.51
CA ARG A 10 13.80 -11.93 -11.94
C ARG A 10 14.01 -10.69 -12.83
N LEU A 11 14.04 -9.50 -12.25
CA LEU A 11 14.03 -8.20 -12.93
C LEU A 11 15.44 -7.62 -13.08
N SER A 12 16.32 -7.84 -12.10
CA SER A 12 17.67 -7.20 -12.05
C SER A 12 18.61 -7.63 -13.17
N ASN A 13 18.41 -8.82 -13.75
CA ASN A 13 19.20 -9.31 -14.88
C ASN A 13 18.64 -8.90 -16.26
N GLY A 14 17.56 -8.12 -16.32
CA GLY A 14 16.95 -7.70 -17.60
C GLY A 14 16.25 -8.82 -18.39
N ALA A 15 16.26 -10.06 -17.89
CA ALA A 15 15.61 -11.23 -18.51
C ALA A 15 14.09 -11.03 -18.67
N TYR A 16 13.43 -10.42 -17.67
CA TYR A 16 11.99 -10.16 -17.70
C TYR A 16 11.57 -9.16 -18.78
N ALA A 17 12.37 -8.11 -19.01
CA ALA A 17 12.10 -7.08 -20.00
C ALA A 17 12.36 -7.56 -21.44
N LYS A 18 13.27 -8.54 -21.62
CA LYS A 18 13.60 -9.13 -22.92
C LYS A 18 12.58 -10.18 -23.40
N GLN A 19 11.92 -10.89 -22.49
CA GLN A 19 10.97 -11.97 -22.83
C GLN A 19 9.49 -11.56 -22.78
N ASN A 20 9.10 -10.60 -21.95
CA ASN A 20 7.69 -10.17 -21.84
C ASN A 20 7.41 -8.82 -22.51
N GLY A 21 7.14 -8.84 -23.82
CA GLY A 21 6.69 -7.67 -24.61
C GLY A 21 5.24 -7.23 -24.34
N ARG A 22 4.74 -7.31 -23.10
CA ARG A 22 3.38 -6.85 -22.75
C ARG A 22 3.45 -5.59 -21.90
N THR A 23 3.20 -4.46 -22.55
CA THR A 23 3.31 -3.06 -22.09
C THR A 23 2.55 -2.69 -20.80
N PHE A 24 1.78 -3.61 -20.22
CA PHE A 24 0.94 -3.38 -19.04
C PHE A 24 1.25 -4.27 -17.81
N HIS A 25 2.22 -5.20 -17.89
CA HIS A 25 2.54 -6.08 -16.76
C HIS A 25 3.56 -5.52 -15.75
N GLY A 26 4.30 -4.45 -16.10
CA GLY A 26 5.25 -3.78 -15.19
C GLY A 26 4.62 -2.74 -14.27
N PHE A 27 3.56 -2.05 -14.73
CA PHE A 27 2.99 -0.90 -14.04
C PHE A 27 2.53 -1.21 -12.61
N GLY A 28 1.88 -2.35 -12.38
CA GLY A 28 1.44 -2.77 -11.06
C GLY A 28 2.61 -3.04 -10.11
N ASN A 29 3.65 -3.74 -10.59
CA ASN A 29 4.85 -4.02 -9.80
C ASN A 29 5.64 -2.73 -9.52
N ASP A 30 5.75 -1.83 -10.49
CA ASP A 30 6.42 -0.54 -10.34
C ASP A 30 5.68 0.38 -9.36
N LEU A 31 4.34 0.40 -9.41
CA LEU A 31 3.51 1.15 -8.47
C LEU A 31 3.66 0.61 -7.04
N VAL A 32 3.57 -0.72 -6.87
CA VAL A 32 3.79 -1.36 -5.57
C VAL A 32 5.21 -1.07 -5.05
N ARG A 33 6.23 -1.20 -5.90
CA ARG A 33 7.63 -0.93 -5.56
C ARG A 33 7.83 0.53 -5.13
N ALA A 34 7.31 1.49 -5.90
CA ALA A 34 7.39 2.91 -5.58
C ALA A 34 6.71 3.20 -4.24
N MET A 35 5.56 2.58 -3.97
CA MET A 35 4.84 2.78 -2.72
C MET A 35 5.53 2.14 -1.51
N ILE A 36 6.03 0.91 -1.62
CA ILE A 36 6.81 0.27 -0.54
C ILE A 36 8.04 1.13 -0.22
N LYS A 37 8.76 1.59 -1.26
CA LYS A 37 9.90 2.50 -1.11
C LYS A 37 9.50 3.81 -0.43
N TRP A 38 8.35 4.37 -0.75
CA TRP A 38 7.88 5.62 -0.15
C TRP A 38 7.39 5.47 1.31
N ILE A 39 6.75 4.35 1.65
CA ILE A 39 6.19 4.11 2.99
C ILE A 39 7.29 3.71 3.99
N TYR A 40 8.22 2.87 3.56
CA TYR A 40 9.20 2.21 4.42
C TYR A 40 10.65 2.61 4.17
N GLY A 41 10.95 3.30 3.06
CA GLY A 41 12.32 3.69 2.70
C GLY A 41 13.20 2.54 2.17
N TYR A 42 12.69 1.31 2.19
CA TYR A 42 13.33 0.11 1.65
C TYR A 42 12.52 -0.40 0.46
N GLY A 43 13.18 -0.98 -0.55
CA GLY A 43 12.51 -1.46 -1.76
C GLY A 43 13.00 -2.84 -2.14
N PHE A 44 12.09 -3.70 -2.59
CA PHE A 44 12.45 -4.90 -3.34
C PHE A 44 12.69 -4.51 -4.80
N GLU A 45 13.54 -5.27 -5.47
CA GLU A 45 13.68 -5.16 -6.92
C GLU A 45 12.53 -5.95 -7.59
N ASP A 46 12.18 -7.15 -7.10
CA ASP A 46 10.95 -7.90 -7.47
C ASP A 46 10.03 -8.20 -6.26
N VAL A 47 8.94 -7.43 -6.11
CA VAL A 47 7.96 -7.59 -5.01
C VAL A 47 6.99 -8.76 -5.27
N MET A 48 6.75 -9.12 -6.52
CA MET A 48 5.72 -10.09 -6.92
C MET A 48 6.31 -11.46 -7.29
N THR A 49 7.54 -11.75 -6.87
CA THR A 49 8.14 -13.07 -7.00
C THR A 49 7.67 -14.03 -5.92
N GLY A 50 7.20 -15.20 -6.33
CA GLY A 50 6.86 -16.30 -5.43
C GLY A 50 8.08 -17.15 -5.05
N TYR A 51 9.25 -16.92 -5.67
CA TYR A 51 10.45 -17.70 -5.38
C TYR A 51 11.22 -17.09 -4.20
N ARG A 52 10.99 -17.65 -3.00
CA ARG A 52 11.52 -17.12 -1.74
C ARG A 52 11.92 -18.24 -0.78
N ALA A 53 12.95 -17.99 0.02
CA ALA A 53 13.28 -18.80 1.19
C ALA A 53 13.09 -17.95 2.46
N MET A 54 12.57 -18.53 3.53
CA MET A 54 12.24 -17.83 4.78
C MET A 54 12.69 -18.62 5.99
N SER A 55 13.09 -17.92 7.05
CA SER A 55 13.45 -18.53 8.33
C SER A 55 12.20 -19.03 9.08
N ARG A 56 12.37 -20.01 9.97
CA ARG A 56 11.27 -20.55 10.78
C ARG A 56 10.57 -19.47 11.63
N PRO A 57 11.26 -18.52 12.30
CA PRO A 57 10.62 -17.43 13.02
C PRO A 57 9.77 -16.52 12.11
N PHE A 58 10.25 -16.23 10.90
CA PHE A 58 9.50 -15.44 9.93
C PHE A 58 8.17 -16.10 9.57
N VAL A 59 8.20 -17.40 9.24
CA VAL A 59 6.99 -18.15 8.87
C VAL A 59 6.01 -18.26 10.05
N LYS A 60 6.51 -18.38 11.28
CA LYS A 60 5.66 -18.49 12.48
C LYS A 60 5.00 -17.17 12.90
N THR A 61 5.57 -16.05 12.51
CA THR A 61 5.09 -14.71 12.88
C THR A 61 4.29 -14.02 11.78
N PHE A 62 4.32 -14.56 10.57
CA PHE A 62 3.55 -14.06 9.43
C PHE A 62 2.06 -14.45 9.54
N PRO A 63 1.13 -13.49 9.65
CA PRO A 63 -0.29 -13.78 9.59
C PRO A 63 -0.70 -13.95 8.12
N ALA A 64 -1.01 -15.18 7.70
CA ALA A 64 -1.52 -15.44 6.36
C ALA A 64 -2.98 -14.99 6.25
N LEU A 65 -3.18 -13.75 5.77
CA LEU A 65 -4.51 -13.13 5.62
C LEU A 65 -5.02 -13.16 4.18
N SER A 66 -4.12 -13.19 3.19
CA SER A 66 -4.47 -13.26 1.78
C SER A 66 -4.84 -14.68 1.30
N GLU A 67 -5.95 -14.80 0.56
CA GLU A 67 -6.43 -16.06 -0.04
C GLU A 67 -5.92 -16.30 -1.49
N GLY A 68 -4.98 -15.51 -2.00
CA GLY A 68 -4.53 -15.61 -3.40
C GLY A 68 -3.17 -14.97 -3.69
N PHE A 69 -2.99 -14.47 -4.92
CA PHE A 69 -1.76 -13.82 -5.46
C PHE A 69 -1.35 -12.53 -4.73
N GLN A 70 -2.06 -12.17 -3.67
CA GLN A 70 -1.72 -11.05 -2.81
C GLN A 70 -0.68 -11.43 -1.74
N ILE A 71 -0.50 -12.73 -1.47
CA ILE A 71 0.36 -13.23 -0.41
C ILE A 71 1.83 -12.82 -0.61
N GLU A 72 2.32 -12.75 -1.85
CA GLU A 72 3.67 -12.29 -2.16
C GLU A 72 3.89 -10.83 -1.72
N THR A 73 2.87 -9.98 -1.88
CA THR A 73 2.97 -8.59 -1.46
C THR A 73 2.84 -8.46 0.06
N GLU A 74 1.96 -9.23 0.70
CA GLU A 74 1.86 -9.28 2.16
C GLU A 74 3.18 -9.72 2.81
N LEU A 75 3.81 -10.78 2.29
CA LEU A 75 5.11 -11.27 2.76
C LEU A 75 6.18 -10.20 2.66
N SER A 76 6.23 -9.48 1.54
CA SER A 76 7.18 -8.39 1.30
C SER A 76 6.98 -7.26 2.30
N ILE A 77 5.73 -6.90 2.55
CA ILE A 77 5.39 -5.80 3.46
C ILE A 77 5.64 -6.20 4.90
N HIS A 78 5.27 -7.42 5.30
CA HIS A 78 5.57 -7.95 6.62
C HIS A 78 7.08 -7.96 6.89
N ALA A 79 7.87 -8.37 5.90
CA ALA A 79 9.32 -8.36 6.00
C ALA A 79 9.88 -6.96 6.28
N VAL A 80 9.37 -5.96 5.56
CA VAL A 80 9.87 -4.58 5.66
C VAL A 80 9.32 -3.85 6.89
N ASP A 81 8.03 -3.99 7.20
CA ASP A 81 7.39 -3.36 8.37
C ASP A 81 8.07 -3.79 9.67
N ARG A 82 8.41 -5.07 9.77
CA ARG A 82 9.04 -5.67 10.96
C ARG A 82 10.57 -5.67 10.91
N ARG A 83 11.15 -5.03 9.89
CA ARG A 83 12.61 -4.86 9.72
C ARG A 83 13.38 -6.18 9.75
N TRP A 84 12.80 -7.24 9.17
CA TRP A 84 13.50 -8.51 8.98
C TRP A 84 14.71 -8.34 8.07
N ARG A 85 15.74 -9.20 8.20
CA ARG A 85 16.90 -9.16 7.28
C ARG A 85 16.51 -9.78 5.95
N ILE A 86 16.57 -8.98 4.89
CA ILE A 86 16.14 -9.37 3.54
C ILE A 86 17.34 -9.35 2.61
N VAL A 87 17.53 -10.41 1.83
CA VAL A 87 18.55 -10.49 0.76
C VAL A 87 17.88 -10.79 -0.58
N ASN A 88 18.19 -10.00 -1.60
CA ASN A 88 17.75 -10.27 -2.98
C ASN A 88 18.87 -10.99 -3.72
N ILE A 89 18.55 -12.12 -4.37
CA ILE A 89 19.51 -12.89 -5.19
C ILE A 89 18.98 -12.91 -6.62
N PRO A 90 19.76 -12.49 -7.62
CA PRO A 90 19.34 -12.54 -9.02
C PRO A 90 19.19 -14.01 -9.48
N VAL A 91 18.11 -14.30 -10.19
CA VAL A 91 17.77 -15.64 -10.68
C VAL A 91 17.35 -15.55 -12.16
N GLU A 92 17.74 -16.54 -12.96
CA GLU A 92 17.31 -16.62 -14.35
C GLU A 92 15.82 -16.95 -14.45
N TYR A 93 15.09 -16.14 -15.23
CA TYR A 93 13.71 -16.40 -15.55
C TYR A 93 13.63 -17.32 -16.77
N CYS A 94 13.08 -18.52 -16.59
CA CYS A 94 12.77 -19.40 -17.70
C CYS A 94 11.32 -19.19 -18.14
N ASP A 95 11.10 -19.01 -19.44
CA ASP A 95 9.77 -18.97 -20.02
C ASP A 95 9.02 -20.28 -19.75
N ARG A 96 7.70 -20.17 -19.60
CA ARG A 96 6.86 -21.36 -19.46
C ARG A 96 6.94 -22.22 -20.73
N PRO A 97 6.87 -23.55 -20.60
CA PRO A 97 6.78 -24.44 -21.75
C PRO A 97 5.64 -24.02 -22.69
N ASN A 98 5.88 -24.11 -24.00
CA ASN A 98 4.90 -23.77 -25.02
C ASN A 98 3.59 -24.55 -24.81
N GLY A 99 2.47 -23.84 -24.71
CA GLY A 99 1.13 -24.43 -24.49
C GLY A 99 0.45 -24.04 -23.17
N SER A 100 1.11 -23.29 -22.28
CA SER A 100 0.45 -22.82 -21.05
C SER A 100 -0.44 -21.59 -21.32
N VAL A 101 -1.73 -21.70 -21.01
CA VAL A 101 -2.65 -20.55 -21.08
C VAL A 101 -2.43 -19.67 -19.84
N SER A 102 -2.27 -18.36 -20.02
CA SER A 102 -2.18 -17.42 -18.90
C SER A 102 -3.47 -17.47 -18.09
N LYS A 103 -3.40 -17.98 -16.86
CA LYS A 103 -4.51 -17.97 -15.89
C LYS A 103 -4.75 -16.59 -15.25
N LEU A 104 -3.93 -15.58 -15.60
CA LEU A 104 -3.98 -14.23 -15.06
C LEU A 104 -4.76 -13.31 -15.99
N ASN A 105 -5.64 -12.50 -15.39
CA ASN A 105 -6.48 -11.54 -16.10
C ASN A 105 -6.02 -10.13 -15.70
N THR A 106 -5.22 -9.50 -16.57
CA THR A 106 -4.43 -8.29 -16.29
C THR A 106 -5.24 -7.15 -15.67
N VAL A 107 -6.51 -6.98 -16.06
CA VAL A 107 -7.39 -5.92 -15.53
C VAL A 107 -7.91 -6.27 -14.13
N ARG A 108 -8.40 -7.50 -13.95
CA ARG A 108 -8.96 -7.95 -12.66
C ARG A 108 -7.87 -8.06 -11.60
N ASP A 109 -6.69 -8.53 -11.99
CA ASP A 109 -5.56 -8.66 -11.09
C ASP A 109 -4.91 -7.29 -10.81
N GLY A 110 -4.88 -6.38 -11.80
CA GLY A 110 -4.49 -4.98 -11.57
C GLY A 110 -5.37 -4.26 -10.56
N LEU A 111 -6.71 -4.41 -10.64
CA LEU A 111 -7.63 -3.79 -9.68
C LEU A 111 -7.47 -4.38 -8.27
N LYS A 112 -7.21 -5.69 -8.15
CA LYS A 112 -6.88 -6.33 -6.86
C LYS A 112 -5.60 -5.79 -6.26
N VAL A 113 -4.58 -5.53 -7.07
CA VAL A 113 -3.33 -4.93 -6.61
C VAL A 113 -3.57 -3.51 -6.11
N ILE A 114 -4.35 -2.69 -6.83
CA ILE A 114 -4.68 -1.32 -6.39
C ILE A 114 -5.48 -1.31 -5.08
N THR A 115 -6.48 -2.19 -4.96
CA THR A 115 -7.27 -2.31 -3.72
C THR A 115 -6.42 -2.79 -2.56
N MET A 116 -5.54 -3.78 -2.78
CA MET A 116 -4.59 -4.24 -1.78
C MET A 116 -3.65 -3.11 -1.35
N ILE A 117 -3.06 -2.37 -2.29
CA ILE A 117 -2.25 -1.18 -1.99
C ILE A 117 -3.03 -0.18 -1.13
N GLY A 118 -4.28 0.11 -1.48
CA GLY A 118 -5.13 1.02 -0.71
C GLY A 118 -5.36 0.54 0.72
N THR A 119 -5.64 -0.76 0.89
CA THR A 119 -5.80 -1.40 2.20
C THR A 119 -4.51 -1.33 3.02
N LEU A 120 -3.37 -1.66 2.41
CA LEU A 120 -2.07 -1.59 3.06
C LEU A 120 -1.73 -0.15 3.49
N PHE A 121 -2.00 0.82 2.63
CA PHE A 121 -1.72 2.21 2.96
C PHE A 121 -2.58 2.72 4.12
N LYS A 122 -3.86 2.28 4.17
CA LYS A 122 -4.76 2.49 5.30
C LYS A 122 -4.27 1.81 6.57
N ASP A 123 -3.77 0.58 6.50
CA ASP A 123 -3.40 -0.20 7.69
C ASP A 123 -2.06 0.24 8.30
N TYR A 124 -1.07 0.53 7.46
CA TYR A 124 0.28 0.84 7.93
C TYR A 124 0.52 2.34 8.17
N ARG A 125 -0.11 3.22 7.37
CA ARG A 125 -0.01 4.68 7.50
C ARG A 125 -1.38 5.36 7.45
N PRO A 126 -2.31 4.98 8.34
CA PRO A 126 -3.70 5.50 8.35
C PRO A 126 -3.74 7.03 8.33
N LEU A 127 -2.97 7.71 9.18
CA LEU A 127 -2.98 9.17 9.25
C LEU A 127 -2.63 9.82 7.90
N LYS A 128 -1.62 9.32 7.19
CA LYS A 128 -1.22 9.89 5.90
C LYS A 128 -2.29 9.67 4.84
N PHE A 129 -2.88 8.49 4.79
CA PHE A 129 -3.95 8.17 3.84
C PHE A 129 -5.16 9.09 4.05
N PHE A 130 -5.67 9.15 5.28
CA PHE A 130 -6.84 9.96 5.59
C PHE A 130 -6.54 11.48 5.52
N SER A 131 -5.29 11.90 5.78
CA SER A 131 -4.88 13.29 5.57
C SER A 131 -4.88 13.67 4.09
N LEU A 132 -4.48 12.78 3.19
CA LEU A 132 -4.54 13.02 1.75
C LEU A 132 -6.00 13.14 1.28
N VAL A 133 -6.86 12.23 1.72
CA VAL A 133 -8.30 12.29 1.42
C VAL A 133 -8.91 13.58 1.95
N ALA A 134 -8.60 13.94 3.20
CA ALA A 134 -9.06 15.19 3.80
C ALA A 134 -8.56 16.42 3.05
N LEU A 135 -7.31 16.42 2.58
CA LEU A 135 -6.75 17.51 1.78
C LEU A 135 -7.52 17.71 0.47
N VAL A 136 -7.85 16.62 -0.23
CA VAL A 136 -8.63 16.67 -1.47
C VAL A 136 -10.01 17.29 -1.22
N PHE A 137 -10.71 16.85 -0.19
CA PHE A 137 -12.01 17.43 0.17
C PHE A 137 -11.91 18.86 0.68
N CYS A 138 -10.85 19.20 1.43
CA CYS A 138 -10.59 20.56 1.90
C CYS A 138 -10.37 21.52 0.72
N ILE A 139 -9.54 21.14 -0.25
CA ILE A 139 -9.33 21.92 -1.47
C ILE A 139 -10.63 22.06 -2.25
N GLY A 140 -11.39 20.97 -2.43
CA GLY A 140 -12.70 21.02 -3.09
C GLY A 140 -13.69 21.96 -2.38
N GLY A 141 -13.73 21.91 -1.04
CA GLY A 141 -14.55 22.78 -0.20
C GLY A 141 -14.16 24.25 -0.31
N LEU A 142 -12.85 24.56 -0.28
CA LEU A 142 -12.33 25.91 -0.46
C LEU A 142 -12.62 26.47 -1.84
N CYS A 143 -12.43 25.68 -2.91
CA CYS A 143 -12.75 26.08 -4.27
C CYS A 143 -14.25 26.38 -4.45
N ALA A 144 -15.12 25.55 -3.86
CA ALA A 144 -16.56 25.78 -3.90
C ALA A 144 -17.00 26.96 -3.01
N GLY A 145 -16.32 27.19 -1.89
CA GLY A 145 -16.63 28.24 -0.93
C GLY A 145 -16.10 29.62 -1.31
N MET A 146 -14.97 29.70 -2.02
CA MET A 146 -14.35 30.96 -2.45
C MET A 146 -15.31 31.92 -3.18
N PRO A 147 -16.08 31.49 -4.20
CA PRO A 147 -17.05 32.38 -4.85
C PRO A 147 -18.14 32.85 -3.88
N VAL A 148 -18.64 31.96 -3.01
CA VAL A 148 -19.68 32.27 -2.02
C VAL A 148 -19.22 33.36 -1.05
N VAL A 149 -18.01 33.22 -0.51
CA VAL A 149 -17.44 34.20 0.42
C VAL A 149 -17.19 35.55 -0.28
N SER A 150 -16.65 35.53 -1.50
CA SER A 150 -16.39 36.77 -2.25
C SER A 150 -17.67 37.57 -2.55
N GLU A 151 -18.76 36.88 -2.89
CA GLU A 151 -20.04 37.49 -3.23
C GLU A 151 -20.75 38.02 -1.98
N TYR A 152 -20.64 37.30 -0.86
CA TYR A 152 -21.11 37.75 0.44
C TYR A 152 -20.38 39.02 0.91
N LEU A 153 -19.06 39.11 0.76
CA LEU A 153 -18.30 40.30 1.14
C LEU A 153 -18.67 41.53 0.29
N ALA A 154 -19.05 41.33 -0.98
CA ALA A 154 -19.42 42.41 -1.88
C ALA A 154 -20.88 42.88 -1.70
N THR A 155 -21.80 41.96 -1.43
CA THR A 155 -23.25 42.23 -1.48
C THR A 155 -23.98 42.06 -0.15
N GLY A 156 -23.37 41.40 0.83
CA GLY A 156 -24.01 41.00 2.09
C GLY A 156 -25.04 39.87 1.94
N LEU A 157 -25.29 39.37 0.73
CA LEU A 157 -26.28 38.33 0.42
C LEU A 157 -25.56 37.02 0.05
N VAL A 158 -26.27 35.90 0.26
CA VAL A 158 -25.78 34.56 -0.11
C VAL A 158 -26.68 33.98 -1.21
N PRO A 159 -26.53 34.41 -2.48
CA PRO A 159 -27.39 33.96 -3.57
C PRO A 159 -27.10 32.51 -3.98
N ARG A 160 -25.88 32.01 -3.74
CA ARG A 160 -25.46 30.64 -4.11
C ARG A 160 -25.56 29.66 -2.95
N LEU A 161 -26.77 29.50 -2.41
CA LEU A 161 -27.03 28.56 -1.30
C LEU A 161 -26.60 27.11 -1.61
N PRO A 162 -26.85 26.52 -2.80
CA PRO A 162 -26.43 25.14 -3.08
C PRO A 162 -24.90 24.95 -3.02
N THR A 163 -24.12 25.90 -3.53
CA THR A 163 -22.65 25.82 -3.47
C THR A 163 -22.11 26.06 -2.06
N ALA A 164 -22.79 26.89 -1.26
CA ALA A 164 -22.45 27.08 0.15
C ALA A 164 -22.62 25.78 0.94
N ILE A 165 -23.75 25.08 0.73
CA ILE A 165 -24.01 23.77 1.35
C ILE A 165 -22.97 22.74 0.90
N LEU A 166 -22.64 22.70 -0.40
CA LEU A 166 -21.61 21.81 -0.94
C LEU A 166 -20.23 22.06 -0.30
N ALA A 167 -19.84 23.33 -0.16
CA ALA A 167 -18.58 23.72 0.46
C ALA A 167 -18.51 23.24 1.93
N VAL A 168 -19.57 23.46 2.70
CA VAL A 168 -19.67 22.99 4.09
C VAL A 168 -19.62 21.46 4.17
N ALA A 169 -20.34 20.76 3.29
CA ALA A 169 -20.33 19.29 3.25
C ALA A 169 -18.92 18.74 2.99
N PHE A 170 -18.18 19.32 2.03
CA PHE A 170 -16.79 18.93 1.77
C PHE A 170 -15.86 19.21 2.94
N MET A 171 -15.98 20.37 3.58
CA MET A 171 -15.19 20.67 4.78
C MET A 171 -15.51 19.73 5.94
N PHE A 172 -16.78 19.32 6.09
CA PHE A 172 -17.20 18.37 7.10
C PHE A 172 -16.63 16.96 6.84
N ILE A 173 -16.69 16.48 5.58
CA ILE A 173 -16.09 15.21 5.18
C ILE A 173 -14.56 15.24 5.38
N ALA A 174 -13.91 16.37 5.09
CA ALA A 174 -12.47 16.53 5.33
C ALA A 174 -12.13 16.39 6.83
N ALA A 175 -12.89 17.05 7.71
CA ALA A 175 -12.70 16.97 9.15
C ALA A 175 -12.95 15.55 9.70
N LEU A 176 -14.03 14.90 9.27
CA LEU A 176 -14.32 13.50 9.64
C LEU A 176 -13.23 12.53 9.16
N SER A 177 -12.71 12.74 7.96
CA SER A 177 -11.60 11.96 7.44
C SER A 177 -10.36 12.11 8.32
N LEU A 178 -9.98 13.34 8.69
CA LEU A 178 -8.85 13.58 9.61
C LEU A 178 -9.04 12.92 10.97
N ALA A 179 -10.22 13.09 11.58
CA ALA A 179 -10.55 12.46 12.86
C ALA A 179 -10.40 10.93 12.78
N THR A 180 -10.90 10.32 11.71
CA THR A 180 -10.75 8.89 11.43
C THR A 180 -9.28 8.49 11.28
N GLY A 181 -8.48 9.31 10.58
CA GLY A 181 -7.05 9.13 10.43
C GLY A 181 -6.31 9.11 11.78
N PHE A 182 -6.64 10.02 12.70
CA PHE A 182 -6.06 10.04 14.05
C PHE A 182 -6.44 8.81 14.88
N ILE A 183 -7.71 8.40 14.84
CA ILE A 183 -8.19 7.21 15.57
C ILE A 183 -7.46 5.97 15.07
N LEU A 184 -7.43 5.75 13.76
CA LEU A 184 -6.78 4.58 13.18
C LEU A 184 -5.26 4.58 13.40
N ASP A 185 -4.60 5.73 13.40
CA ASP A 185 -3.18 5.83 13.72
C ASP A 185 -2.87 5.46 15.18
N ALA A 186 -3.73 5.90 16.11
CA ALA A 186 -3.64 5.51 17.51
C ALA A 186 -3.82 3.99 17.68
N VAL A 187 -4.83 3.40 17.02
CA VAL A 187 -5.07 1.95 17.03
C VAL A 187 -3.89 1.19 16.44
N ALA A 188 -3.41 1.56 15.24
CA ALA A 188 -2.28 0.91 14.59
C ALA A 188 -1.00 1.00 15.43
N LYS A 189 -0.79 2.10 16.16
CA LYS A 189 0.34 2.25 17.10
C LYS A 189 0.23 1.29 18.28
N VAL A 190 -0.97 1.09 18.83
CA VAL A 190 -1.22 0.12 19.90
C VAL A 190 -1.00 -1.30 19.42
N GLU A 191 -1.53 -1.67 18.25
CA GLU A 191 -1.37 -3.01 17.68
C GLU A 191 0.09 -3.36 17.42
N ARG A 192 0.87 -2.44 16.82
CA ARG A 192 2.32 -2.64 16.61
C ARG A 192 3.05 -2.92 17.93
N LYS A 193 2.76 -2.13 18.97
CA LYS A 193 3.35 -2.31 20.30
C LYS A 193 2.97 -3.66 20.92
N GLN A 194 1.71 -4.07 20.80
CA GLN A 194 1.25 -5.37 21.32
C GLN A 194 1.91 -6.54 20.59
N TRP A 195 2.05 -6.44 19.28
CA TRP A 195 2.73 -7.47 18.49
C TRP A 195 4.20 -7.63 18.90
N GLU A 196 4.95 -6.54 19.05
CA GLU A 196 6.35 -6.60 19.50
C GLU A 196 6.47 -7.29 20.87
N LEU A 197 5.59 -6.95 21.82
CA LEU A 197 5.56 -7.58 23.14
C LEU A 197 5.22 -9.08 23.09
N GLN A 198 4.36 -9.50 22.16
CA GLN A 198 4.01 -10.91 21.97
C GLN A 198 5.19 -11.71 21.39
N VAL A 199 5.91 -11.13 20.43
CA VAL A 199 7.09 -11.77 19.84
C VAL A 199 8.21 -11.93 20.87
N TYR A 200 8.49 -10.91 21.68
CA TYR A 200 9.50 -11.03 22.75
C TYR A 200 9.13 -12.12 23.77
N ARG A 201 7.85 -12.20 24.17
CA ARG A 201 7.38 -13.30 25.03
C ARG A 201 7.51 -14.68 24.40
N GLN A 202 7.31 -14.80 23.09
CA GLN A 202 7.51 -16.08 22.40
C GLN A 202 9.00 -16.44 22.30
N ALA A 203 9.86 -15.46 22.04
CA ALA A 203 11.31 -15.67 21.97
C ALA A 203 11.93 -16.04 23.33
N GLU A 204 11.37 -15.57 24.45
CA GLU A 204 11.81 -15.98 25.80
C GLU A 204 11.37 -17.40 26.19
N ASN A 205 10.36 -17.95 25.53
CA ASN A 205 9.79 -19.28 25.84
C ASN A 205 10.34 -20.41 24.95
N GLU A 206 11.16 -20.11 23.93
CA GLU A 206 11.90 -21.07 23.10
C GLU A 206 13.35 -21.24 23.59
#